data_AF-A0A2G3LAL8-F1
#
_entry.id   AF-A0A2G3LAL8-F1
#
_cell.length_a   1.000
_cell.length_b   1.000
_cell.length_c   1.000
_cell.angle_alpha   90.00
_cell.angle_beta   90.00
_cell.angle_gamma   90.00
#
_symmetry.space_group_name_H-M   'P 1'
#
loop_
_entity.id
_entity.type
_entity.pdbx_description
1 polymer ?
#
loop_
_entity_poly.entity_id
_entity_poly.type
_entity_poly.pdbx_seq_one_letter_code
_entity_poly.pdbx_strand_id
1 'polypeptide(L)'
;MGICSPFSFISQCLNPPPLHHTFDPDHGFPPSPRPHWNSPLRTGTDLTWSINMGKSHWKDEMALGVPVIDEAHEALFQELARLQQLGDQHFSVAFRELIAAVERDFREEEDLMEQIGFPSLANHREQHARVLSGLHHAWAAVDEGDLEQGRHALSLLPQWLIFHQATMDLALAAALELVQRQPN
;
A
#
# COMPACT_ATOMS: atom_id res chain seq x y z
N MET A 1 -4.67 23.70 -14.43
CA MET A 1 -4.75 23.31 -13.01
C MET A 1 -5.32 21.91 -12.96
N GLY A 2 -4.46 20.90 -12.90
CA GLY A 2 -4.85 19.52 -12.66
C GLY A 2 -4.51 19.19 -11.22
N ILE A 3 -5.49 18.76 -10.44
CA ILE A 3 -5.28 18.23 -9.10
C ILE A 3 -4.59 16.89 -9.32
N CYS A 4 -3.32 16.75 -8.94
CA CYS A 4 -2.67 15.44 -8.92
C CYS A 4 -3.39 14.59 -7.88
N SER A 5 -4.00 13.49 -8.35
CA SER A 5 -4.61 12.48 -7.49
C SER A 5 -3.52 11.77 -6.68
N PRO A 6 -3.76 11.43 -5.40
CA PRO A 6 -2.81 10.68 -4.57
C PRO A 6 -2.37 9.33 -5.18
N PHE A 7 -3.12 8.80 -6.16
CA PHE A 7 -2.77 7.63 -6.96
C PHE A 7 -1.43 7.75 -7.71
N SER A 8 -1.05 8.95 -8.17
CA SER A 8 0.19 9.11 -8.96
C SER A 8 1.45 9.07 -8.13
N PHE A 9 1.37 9.32 -6.82
CA PHE A 9 2.56 9.46 -5.97
C PHE A 9 3.06 8.10 -5.44
N ILE A 10 2.15 7.23 -5.02
CA ILE A 10 2.51 5.88 -4.52
C ILE A 10 2.99 4.98 -5.66
N SER A 11 2.38 5.10 -6.85
CA SER A 11 2.76 4.30 -8.02
C SER A 11 4.17 4.62 -8.54
N GLN A 12 4.72 5.79 -8.23
CA GLN A 12 6.02 6.24 -8.75
C GLN A 12 7.19 5.84 -7.83
N CYS A 13 6.93 5.59 -6.54
CA CYS A 13 7.92 5.14 -5.57
C CYS A 13 8.19 3.63 -5.62
N LEU A 14 7.18 2.82 -6.02
CA LEU A 14 7.28 1.35 -5.99
C LEU A 14 7.64 0.71 -7.35
N ASN A 15 7.79 1.50 -8.42
CA ASN A 15 8.12 0.97 -9.74
C ASN A 15 8.87 2.01 -10.60
N PRO A 16 10.20 2.16 -10.47
CA PRO A 16 10.97 2.99 -11.38
C PRO A 16 10.93 2.37 -12.80
N PRO A 17 10.82 3.18 -13.87
CA PRO A 17 10.78 2.66 -15.22
C PRO A 17 12.10 1.93 -15.56
N PRO A 18 12.05 0.83 -16.36
CA PRO A 18 13.26 0.14 -16.79
C PRO A 18 14.12 1.08 -17.64
N LEU A 19 15.43 1.12 -17.35
CA LEU A 19 16.40 1.88 -18.13
C LEU A 19 16.58 1.26 -19.53
N HIS A 20 15.69 1.61 -20.46
CA HIS A 20 15.92 1.43 -21.88
C HIS A 20 16.23 2.78 -22.51
N HIS A 21 17.47 3.23 -22.41
CA HIS A 21 18.03 4.18 -23.38
C HIS A 21 19.48 3.81 -23.66
N THR A 22 19.72 3.44 -24.91
CA THR A 22 21.04 3.37 -25.53
C THR A 22 21.77 4.69 -25.32
N PHE A 23 22.96 4.61 -24.73
CA PHE A 23 23.85 5.73 -24.47
C PHE A 23 24.34 6.32 -25.81
N ASP A 24 24.00 7.59 -26.07
CA ASP A 24 24.55 8.41 -27.15
C ASP A 24 25.51 9.44 -26.51
N PRO A 25 26.83 9.37 -26.73
CA PRO A 25 27.83 10.15 -25.99
C PRO A 25 27.92 11.63 -26.41
N ASP A 26 27.27 12.07 -27.49
CA ASP A 26 27.53 13.39 -28.08
C ASP A 26 26.44 14.46 -27.84
N HIS A 27 25.38 14.16 -27.08
CA HIS A 27 24.35 15.14 -26.73
C HIS A 27 24.18 15.33 -25.21
N GLY A 28 24.80 16.38 -24.69
CA GLY A 28 24.62 16.82 -23.31
C GLY A 28 23.19 17.24 -23.00
N PHE A 29 22.69 16.85 -21.82
CA PHE A 29 21.37 17.23 -21.32
C PHE A 29 21.25 18.76 -21.09
N PRO A 30 20.15 19.41 -21.50
CA PRO A 30 19.88 20.79 -21.07
C PRO A 30 19.48 20.81 -19.58
N PRO A 31 19.87 21.86 -18.81
CA PRO A 31 19.48 21.96 -17.42
C PRO A 31 17.98 22.25 -17.29
N SER A 32 17.28 21.47 -16.45
CA SER A 32 15.89 21.72 -16.07
C SER A 32 15.75 23.00 -15.22
N PRO A 33 14.64 23.76 -15.34
CA PRO A 33 14.44 24.98 -14.56
C PRO A 33 14.25 24.67 -13.06
N ARG A 34 14.99 25.40 -12.21
CA ARG A 34 14.81 25.36 -10.75
C ARG A 34 13.51 26.08 -10.36
N PRO A 35 12.64 25.52 -9.51
CA PRO A 35 11.52 26.27 -8.96
C PRO A 35 12.04 27.31 -7.97
N HIS A 36 11.65 28.56 -8.19
CA HIS A 36 11.91 29.71 -7.34
C HIS A 36 10.80 29.78 -6.27
N TRP A 37 11.12 29.42 -5.03
CA TRP A 37 10.19 29.55 -3.91
C TRP A 37 10.50 30.83 -3.14
N ASN A 38 9.75 31.89 -3.41
CA ASN A 38 9.60 33.01 -2.47
C ASN A 38 8.32 33.79 -2.77
N SER A 39 7.33 33.67 -1.87
CA SER A 39 6.48 34.78 -1.43
C SER A 39 5.64 34.40 -0.19
N PRO A 40 5.31 35.38 0.70
CA PRO A 40 5.00 35.13 2.10
C PRO A 40 3.50 35.20 2.45
N LEU A 41 3.16 34.43 3.49
CA LEU A 41 2.08 34.55 4.48
C LEU A 41 0.69 35.05 4.01
N ARG A 42 -0.29 34.13 4.05
CA ARG A 42 -1.68 34.47 4.38
C ARG A 42 -2.12 33.63 5.57
N THR A 43 -2.43 34.32 6.65
CA THR A 43 -3.00 33.82 7.91
C THR A 43 -4.42 33.29 7.67
N GLY A 44 -4.73 32.12 8.23
CA GLY A 44 -6.09 31.59 8.24
C GLY A 44 -6.14 30.10 8.53
N THR A 45 -6.42 29.76 9.79
CA THR A 45 -6.80 28.43 10.31
C THR A 45 -5.83 27.27 10.00
N ASP A 46 -5.02 26.98 11.01
CA ASP A 46 -4.21 25.79 11.16
C ASP A 46 -5.10 24.51 11.13
N LEU A 47 -5.27 23.95 9.93
CA LEU A 47 -5.68 22.57 9.72
C LEU A 47 -4.47 21.82 9.14
N THR A 48 -3.35 21.85 9.86
CA THR A 48 -2.31 20.88 9.65
C THR A 48 -2.84 19.52 10.11
N TRP A 49 -3.46 18.78 9.18
CA TRP A 49 -3.54 17.32 9.32
C TRP A 49 -2.10 16.83 9.34
N SER A 50 -1.53 16.75 10.54
CA SER A 50 -0.29 16.06 10.79
C SER A 50 -0.57 14.59 10.47
N ILE A 51 -0.41 14.21 9.20
CA ILE A 51 -0.39 12.82 8.77
C ILE A 51 0.80 12.23 9.49
N ASN A 52 0.53 11.53 10.59
CA ASN A 52 1.53 10.82 11.34
C ASN A 52 2.02 9.67 10.44
N MET A 53 3.08 9.90 9.66
CA MET A 53 3.60 9.01 8.62
C MET A 53 4.28 7.75 9.21
N GLY A 54 3.62 7.00 10.08
CA GLY A 54 4.25 5.76 10.54
C GLY A 54 3.59 4.91 11.61
N LYS A 55 2.40 5.23 12.13
CA LYS A 55 1.72 4.34 13.10
C LYS A 55 0.22 4.44 12.96
N SER A 56 -0.37 3.62 12.09
CA SER A 56 -1.80 3.32 12.21
C SER A 56 -1.94 1.93 12.82
N HIS A 57 -2.76 1.89 13.87
CA HIS A 57 -3.22 0.66 14.49
C HIS A 57 -4.63 0.38 13.98
N TRP A 58 -5.05 -0.89 14.01
CA TRP A 58 -6.45 -1.25 13.79
C TRP A 58 -7.35 -0.45 14.72
N LYS A 59 -8.53 -0.10 14.21
CA LYS A 59 -9.61 0.49 15.01
C LYS A 59 -10.92 -0.11 14.56
N ASP A 60 -11.82 -0.32 15.52
CA ASP A 60 -13.13 -0.94 15.26
C ASP A 60 -13.93 -0.19 14.18
N GLU A 61 -13.74 1.12 14.01
CA GLU A 61 -14.43 1.90 12.96
C GLU A 61 -13.96 1.57 11.54
N MET A 62 -12.87 0.80 11.38
CA MET A 62 -12.41 0.31 10.10
C MET A 62 -13.17 -0.93 9.63
N ALA A 63 -13.80 -1.67 10.55
CA ALA A 63 -14.50 -2.91 10.22
C ALA A 63 -15.56 -2.70 9.13
N LEU A 64 -15.55 -3.60 8.14
CA LEU A 64 -16.46 -3.61 7.00
C LEU A 64 -17.73 -4.43 7.25
N GLY A 65 -17.76 -5.19 8.36
CA GLY A 65 -18.87 -6.07 8.71
C GLY A 65 -18.80 -7.44 8.01
N VAL A 66 -17.64 -7.80 7.45
CA VAL A 66 -17.38 -9.10 6.85
C VAL A 66 -16.31 -9.79 7.68
N PRO A 67 -16.68 -10.72 8.60
CA PRO A 67 -15.75 -11.23 9.62
C PRO A 67 -14.42 -11.75 9.07
N VAL A 68 -14.44 -12.50 7.97
CA VAL A 68 -13.22 -13.05 7.35
C VAL A 68 -12.27 -11.96 6.85
N ILE A 69 -12.80 -10.85 6.31
CA ILE A 69 -11.99 -9.73 5.83
C ILE A 69 -11.50 -8.88 7.01
N ASP A 70 -12.38 -8.62 7.98
CA ASP A 70 -12.06 -7.81 9.15
C ASP A 70 -10.99 -8.48 10.04
N GLU A 71 -11.08 -9.79 10.26
CA GLU A 71 -10.10 -10.57 11.01
C GLU A 71 -8.73 -10.57 10.32
N ALA A 72 -8.68 -10.72 8.99
CA ALA A 72 -7.44 -10.66 8.22
C ALA A 72 -6.77 -9.28 8.31
N HIS A 73 -7.55 -8.20 8.16
CA HIS A 73 -7.01 -6.84 8.27
C HIS A 73 -6.53 -6.51 9.67
N GLU A 74 -7.29 -6.87 10.71
CA GLU A 74 -6.86 -6.68 12.09
C GLU A 74 -5.53 -7.41 12.35
N ALA A 75 -5.43 -8.68 11.94
CA ALA A 75 -4.19 -9.46 12.07
C ALA A 75 -3.02 -8.80 11.34
N LEU A 76 -3.23 -8.27 10.14
CA LEU A 76 -2.20 -7.56 9.38
C LEU A 76 -1.75 -6.27 10.08
N PHE A 77 -2.66 -5.46 10.63
CA PHE A 77 -2.27 -4.27 11.40
C PHE A 77 -1.48 -4.63 12.67
N GLN A 78 -1.87 -5.70 13.36
CA GLN A 78 -1.13 -6.19 14.53
C GLN A 78 0.28 -6.64 14.16
N GLU A 79 0.42 -7.36 13.04
CA GLU A 79 1.72 -7.81 12.53
C GLU A 79 2.61 -6.63 12.12
N LEU A 80 2.05 -5.64 11.43
CA LEU A 80 2.79 -4.43 11.07
C LEU A 80 3.28 -3.67 12.32
N ALA A 81 2.43 -3.53 13.34
CA ALA A 81 2.82 -2.92 14.60
C ALA A 81 3.94 -3.71 15.31
N ARG A 82 3.89 -5.06 15.26
CA ARG A 82 4.92 -5.93 15.81
C ARG A 82 6.26 -5.74 15.10
N LEU A 83 6.29 -5.76 13.77
CA LEU A 83 7.50 -5.61 12.96
C LEU A 83 8.17 -4.25 13.16
N GLN A 84 7.39 -3.19 13.35
CA GLN A 84 7.91 -1.85 13.64
C GLN A 84 8.70 -1.77 14.95
N GLN A 85 8.41 -2.64 15.93
CA GLN A 85 9.15 -2.70 17.21
C GLN A 85 10.27 -3.75 17.21
N LEU A 86 10.43 -4.48 16.11
CA LEU A 86 11.36 -5.60 16.05
C LEU A 86 12.80 -5.13 15.80
N GLY A 87 13.71 -5.63 16.63
CA GLY A 87 15.14 -5.41 16.45
C GLY A 87 15.69 -6.11 15.21
N ASP A 88 16.75 -5.55 14.63
CA ASP A 88 17.35 -5.96 13.35
C ASP A 88 17.60 -7.45 13.23
N GLN A 89 18.06 -8.10 14.31
CA GLN A 89 18.40 -9.52 14.35
C GLN A 89 17.23 -10.46 13.98
N HIS A 90 15.98 -10.04 14.15
CA HIS A 90 14.79 -10.83 13.83
C HIS A 90 14.01 -10.27 12.63
N PHE A 91 14.43 -9.12 12.09
CA PHE A 91 13.65 -8.37 11.11
C PHE A 91 13.46 -9.12 9.81
N SER A 92 14.53 -9.69 9.25
CA SER A 92 14.48 -10.40 7.95
C SER A 92 13.48 -11.56 7.98
N VAL A 93 13.56 -12.43 8.99
CA VAL A 93 12.61 -13.55 9.15
C VAL A 93 11.17 -13.04 9.24
N ALA A 94 10.91 -12.04 10.09
CA ALA A 94 9.58 -11.48 10.26
C ALA A 94 9.04 -10.77 9.00
N PHE A 95 9.90 -10.09 8.24
CA PHE A 95 9.51 -9.44 6.99
C PHE A 95 9.09 -10.46 5.93
N ARG A 96 9.78 -11.60 5.85
CA ARG A 96 9.37 -12.72 4.98
C ARG A 96 8.05 -13.34 5.43
N GLU A 97 7.84 -13.50 6.74
CA GLU A 97 6.57 -13.99 7.29
C GLU A 97 5.41 -13.03 6.97
N LEU A 98 5.63 -11.72 7.05
CA LEU A 98 4.66 -10.71 6.63
C LEU A 98 4.28 -10.88 5.15
N ILE A 99 5.26 -11.03 4.25
CA ILE A 99 4.98 -11.23 2.82
C ILE A 99 4.08 -12.44 2.61
N ALA A 100 4.41 -13.57 3.24
CA ALA A 100 3.62 -14.79 3.14
C ALA A 100 2.19 -14.62 3.70
N ALA A 101 2.04 -13.83 4.78
CA ALA A 101 0.73 -13.51 5.33
C ALA A 101 -0.10 -12.66 4.35
N VAL A 102 0.47 -11.58 3.81
CA VAL A 102 -0.20 -10.71 2.83
C VAL A 102 -0.58 -11.47 1.56
N GLU A 103 0.29 -12.36 1.06
CA GLU A 103 -0.01 -13.20 -0.10
C GLU A 103 -1.20 -14.13 0.14
N ARG A 104 -1.28 -14.75 1.33
CA ARG A 104 -2.39 -15.62 1.71
C ARG A 104 -3.68 -14.81 1.81
N ASP A 105 -3.66 -13.70 2.55
CA ASP A 105 -4.86 -12.91 2.82
C ASP A 105 -5.43 -12.32 1.52
N PHE A 106 -4.59 -11.82 0.61
CA PHE A 106 -5.01 -11.39 -0.73
C PHE A 106 -5.58 -12.53 -1.58
N ARG A 107 -5.09 -13.76 -1.42
CA ARG A 107 -5.59 -14.93 -2.16
C ARG A 107 -6.98 -15.32 -1.67
N GLU A 108 -7.16 -15.35 -0.36
CA GLU A 108 -8.45 -15.64 0.26
C GLU A 108 -9.51 -14.60 -0.15
N GLU A 109 -9.15 -13.31 -0.17
CA GLU A 109 -10.04 -12.26 -0.67
C GLU A 109 -10.36 -12.41 -2.16
N GLU A 110 -9.34 -12.63 -3.00
CA GLU A 110 -9.52 -12.86 -4.43
C GLU A 110 -10.41 -14.07 -4.73
N ASP A 111 -10.30 -15.15 -3.94
CA ASP A 111 -11.15 -16.34 -4.06
C ASP A 111 -12.61 -16.01 -3.69
N LEU A 112 -12.86 -15.19 -2.66
CA LEU A 112 -14.20 -14.71 -2.32
C LEU A 112 -14.80 -13.89 -3.48
N MET A 113 -14.00 -13.03 -4.09
CA MET A 113 -14.40 -12.23 -5.23
C MET A 113 -14.75 -13.09 -6.45
N GLU A 114 -13.98 -14.15 -6.71
CA GLU A 114 -14.26 -15.11 -7.79
C GLU A 114 -15.59 -15.84 -7.56
N GLN A 115 -15.82 -16.31 -6.33
CA GLN A 115 -17.04 -17.05 -5.97
C GLN A 115 -18.33 -16.26 -6.24
N ILE A 116 -18.30 -14.94 -6.01
CA ILE A 116 -19.47 -14.07 -6.23
C ILE A 116 -19.48 -13.41 -7.61
N GLY A 117 -18.49 -13.69 -8.46
CA GLY A 117 -18.37 -13.05 -9.77
C GLY A 117 -18.18 -11.53 -9.69
N PHE A 118 -17.38 -11.05 -8.74
CA PHE A 118 -17.24 -9.63 -8.45
C PHE A 118 -16.72 -8.84 -9.68
N PRO A 119 -17.47 -7.83 -10.18
CA PRO A 119 -17.14 -7.18 -11.46
C PRO A 119 -15.75 -6.52 -11.52
N SER A 120 -15.24 -6.02 -10.39
CA SER A 120 -13.97 -5.28 -10.33
C SER A 120 -12.77 -6.15 -9.92
N LEU A 121 -12.89 -7.48 -9.98
CA LEU A 121 -11.83 -8.43 -9.59
C LEU A 121 -10.47 -8.14 -10.24
N ALA A 122 -10.45 -7.87 -11.55
CA ALA A 122 -9.21 -7.61 -12.27
C ALA A 122 -8.45 -6.38 -11.73
N ASN A 123 -9.18 -5.30 -11.40
CA ASN A 123 -8.56 -4.08 -10.87
C ASN A 123 -8.11 -4.24 -9.42
N HIS A 124 -8.83 -5.03 -8.63
CA HIS A 124 -8.46 -5.36 -7.26
C HIS A 124 -7.16 -6.17 -7.21
N ARG A 125 -7.08 -7.25 -8.00
CA ARG A 125 -5.86 -8.05 -8.20
C ARG A 125 -4.66 -7.22 -8.62
N GLU A 126 -4.88 -6.21 -9.46
CA GLU A 126 -3.81 -5.32 -9.88
C GLU A 126 -3.23 -4.50 -8.71
N GLN A 127 -4.07 -4.03 -7.77
CA GLN A 127 -3.57 -3.34 -6.58
C GLN A 127 -2.80 -4.29 -5.66
N HIS A 128 -3.33 -5.49 -5.41
CA HIS A 128 -2.65 -6.54 -4.65
C HIS A 128 -1.27 -6.87 -5.24
N ALA A 129 -1.22 -7.11 -6.55
CA ALA A 129 0.01 -7.44 -7.25
C ALA A 129 1.07 -6.32 -7.16
N ARG A 130 0.66 -5.05 -7.19
CA ARG A 130 1.58 -3.91 -7.03
C ARG A 130 2.18 -3.85 -5.63
N VAL A 131 1.38 -4.07 -4.60
CA VAL A 131 1.87 -4.14 -3.21
C VAL A 131 2.83 -5.30 -3.04
N LEU A 132 2.44 -6.50 -3.45
CA LEU A 132 3.29 -7.69 -3.38
C LEU A 132 4.61 -7.48 -4.14
N SER A 133 4.55 -6.88 -5.33
CA SER A 133 5.76 -6.54 -6.09
C SER A 133 6.68 -5.59 -5.31
N GLY A 134 6.14 -4.58 -4.65
CA GLY A 134 6.90 -3.65 -3.81
C GLY A 134 7.54 -4.35 -2.60
N LEU A 135 6.79 -5.23 -1.93
CA LEU A 135 7.29 -6.00 -0.79
C LEU A 135 8.40 -6.98 -1.20
N HIS A 136 8.23 -7.70 -2.32
CA HIS A 136 9.25 -8.59 -2.87
C HIS A 136 10.50 -7.85 -3.34
N HIS A 137 10.34 -6.64 -3.88
CA HIS A 137 11.49 -5.79 -4.21
C HIS A 137 12.27 -5.38 -2.96
N ALA A 138 11.57 -4.97 -1.90
CA ALA A 138 12.20 -4.65 -0.62
C ALA A 138 12.86 -5.88 0.03
N TRP A 139 12.24 -7.07 -0.12
CA TRP A 139 12.80 -8.33 0.40
C TRP A 139 14.19 -8.64 -0.17
N ALA A 140 14.42 -8.38 -1.46
CA ALA A 140 15.73 -8.62 -2.07
C ALA A 140 16.85 -7.86 -1.33
N ALA A 141 16.61 -6.61 -0.93
CA ALA A 141 17.56 -5.82 -0.15
C ALA A 141 17.69 -6.33 1.31
N VAL A 142 16.56 -6.71 1.93
CA VAL A 142 16.54 -7.25 3.30
C VAL A 142 17.31 -8.57 3.41
N ASP A 143 17.22 -9.44 2.40
CA ASP A 143 17.95 -10.72 2.34
C ASP A 143 19.47 -10.50 2.20
N GLU A 144 19.88 -9.39 1.57
CA GLU A 144 21.28 -8.95 1.47
C GLU A 144 21.77 -8.20 2.72
N GLY A 145 20.90 -7.95 3.70
CA GLY A 145 21.21 -7.28 4.97
C GLY A 145 20.92 -5.77 5.01
N ASP A 146 20.41 -5.19 3.92
CA ASP A 146 19.92 -3.81 3.91
C ASP A 146 18.48 -3.76 4.44
N LEU A 147 18.36 -3.59 5.76
CA LEU A 147 17.07 -3.57 6.45
C LEU A 147 16.31 -2.24 6.26
N GLU A 148 16.96 -1.18 5.80
CA GLU A 148 16.34 0.14 5.65
C GLU A 148 15.19 0.08 4.64
N GLN A 149 15.39 -0.64 3.54
CA GLN A 149 14.38 -0.79 2.49
C GLN A 149 13.14 -1.55 2.97
N GLY A 150 13.32 -2.62 3.75
CA GLY A 150 12.21 -3.32 4.38
C GLY A 150 11.45 -2.42 5.36
N ARG A 151 12.17 -1.64 6.17
CA ARG A 151 11.56 -0.68 7.12
C ARG A 151 10.83 0.45 6.41
N HIS A 152 11.33 0.90 5.25
CA HIS A 152 10.65 1.86 4.40
C HIS A 152 9.36 1.28 3.81
N ALA A 153 9.39 0.07 3.27
CA ALA A 153 8.19 -0.60 2.78
C ALA A 153 7.11 -0.75 3.88
N LEU A 154 7.52 -1.14 5.10
CA LEU A 154 6.62 -1.24 6.25
C LEU A 154 5.98 0.09 6.66
N SER A 155 6.65 1.23 6.46
CA SER A 155 6.08 2.52 6.86
C SER A 155 4.98 3.00 5.90
N LEU A 156 5.00 2.51 4.65
CA LEU A 156 4.04 2.86 3.61
C LEU A 156 2.79 1.97 3.63
N LEU A 157 2.94 0.70 4.01
CA LEU A 157 1.87 -0.30 3.91
C LEU A 157 0.60 0.06 4.69
N PRO A 158 0.65 0.59 5.94
CA PRO A 158 -0.55 0.90 6.70
C PRO A 158 -1.42 1.98 6.05
N GLN A 159 -0.81 2.97 5.38
CA GLN A 159 -1.56 4.00 4.65
C GLN A 159 -2.24 3.42 3.42
N TRP A 160 -1.54 2.56 2.67
CA TRP A 160 -2.14 1.86 1.54
C TRP A 160 -3.32 1.01 1.99
N LEU A 161 -3.16 0.22 3.06
CA LEU A 161 -4.21 -0.66 3.58
C LEU A 161 -5.47 0.10 4.01
N ILE A 162 -5.32 1.21 4.75
CA ILE A 162 -6.46 2.07 5.12
C ILE A 162 -7.22 2.56 3.88
N PHE A 163 -6.48 3.01 2.86
CA PHE A 163 -7.10 3.53 1.65
C PHE A 163 -7.77 2.43 0.83
N HIS A 164 -7.12 1.27 0.71
CA HIS A 164 -7.63 0.11 0.02
C HIS A 164 -8.94 -0.37 0.64
N GLN A 165 -8.94 -0.58 1.96
CA GLN A 165 -10.09 -0.98 2.76
C GLN A 165 -11.27 -0.01 2.63
N ALA A 166 -10.99 1.29 2.74
CA ALA A 166 -12.03 2.33 2.65
C ALA A 166 -12.60 2.52 1.23
N THR A 167 -12.05 1.87 0.20
CA THR A 167 -12.47 2.09 -1.19
C THR A 167 -12.85 0.80 -1.91
N MET A 168 -11.95 -0.17 -2.00
CA MET A 168 -12.10 -1.38 -2.79
C MET A 168 -12.78 -2.48 -1.97
N ASP A 169 -12.32 -2.71 -0.75
CA ASP A 169 -12.81 -3.80 0.09
C ASP A 169 -14.20 -3.46 0.64
N LEU A 170 -14.48 -2.18 0.90
CA LEU A 170 -15.84 -1.72 1.19
C LEU A 170 -16.82 -2.02 0.05
N ALA A 171 -16.39 -1.90 -1.21
CA ALA A 171 -17.22 -2.25 -2.36
C ALA A 171 -17.43 -3.77 -2.45
N LEU A 172 -16.41 -4.57 -2.12
CA LEU A 172 -16.54 -6.02 -2.01
C LEU A 172 -17.50 -6.42 -0.87
N ALA A 173 -17.37 -5.82 0.31
CA ALA A 173 -18.22 -6.07 1.46
C ALA A 173 -19.70 -5.80 1.14
N ALA A 174 -20.00 -4.69 0.45
CA ALA A 174 -21.35 -4.40 -0.02
C ALA A 174 -21.88 -5.45 -1.00
N ALA A 175 -21.03 -5.97 -1.90
CA ALA A 175 -21.42 -7.03 -2.83
C ALA A 175 -21.68 -8.36 -2.12
N LEU A 176 -20.85 -8.74 -1.15
CA LEU A 176 -21.04 -9.93 -0.32
C LEU A 176 -22.35 -9.88 0.46
N GLU A 177 -22.68 -8.72 1.03
CA GLU A 177 -23.95 -8.51 1.74
C GLU A 177 -25.16 -8.70 0.79
N LEU A 178 -25.08 -8.19 -0.44
CA LEU A 178 -26.15 -8.36 -1.43
C LEU A 178 -26.36 -9.83 -1.80
N VAL A 179 -25.28 -10.60 -1.98
CA VAL A 179 -25.35 -12.03 -2.27
C VAL A 179 -25.97 -12.79 -1.10
N GLN A 180 -25.59 -12.47 0.14
CA GLN A 180 -26.15 -13.12 1.34
C GLN A 180 -27.65 -12.85 1.52
N ARG A 181 -28.13 -11.67 1.11
CA ARG A 181 -29.55 -11.28 1.18
C ARG A 181 -30.40 -11.90 0.07
N GLN A 182 -29.80 -12.45 -0.98
CA GLN A 182 -30.49 -13.14 -2.07
C GLN A 182 -30.12 -14.63 -2.09
N PRO A 183 -30.60 -15.42 -1.10
CA PRO A 183 -30.44 -16.86 -1.20
C PRO A 183 -31.21 -17.37 -2.42
N ASN A 184 -30.53 -18.16 -3.26
CA ASN A 184 -31.12 -18.90 -4.39
C ASN A 184 -32.34 -19.71 -3.96
#